data_AF-A0A0D0CTB7-F1
#
_entry.id   AF-A0A0D0CTB7-F1
#
_cell.length_a   1.000
_cell.length_b   1.000
_cell.length_c   1.000
_cell.angle_alpha   90.00
_cell.angle_beta   90.00
_cell.angle_gamma   90.00
#
_symmetry.space_group_name_H-M   'P 1'
#
loop_
_entity.id
_entity.type
_entity.pdbx_description
1 polymer ?
#
loop_
_entity_poly.entity_id
_entity_poly.type
_entity_poly.pdbx_seq_one_letter_code
_entity_poly.pdbx_strand_id
1 'polypeptide(L)'
;MTLDPAVLDSGSASEDLNDPFCAILNNSPGVGATPPLAGQYSPLLTGWCLAAEEAAEALASTSVSFLVLKTPLTSTNCLPAFIPSPLTPTRKRKHQLLDTDPENETELTYQDALWQSYAREDQSKAKLTRMQSTVVLQSMFCERLSSQLAAQEEKQKSAHKKKGKLVGDGLPRLLTGDEFHNRVVEHEKVTVEEDMVREERRKQRDERTEVLGPWKEAEAARLERN
;
A
#
# COMPACT_ATOMS: atom_id res chain seq x y z
N MET A 1 16.60 -64.62 -1.74
CA MET A 1 16.84 -63.16 -1.74
C MET A 1 15.61 -62.53 -1.12
N THR A 2 15.67 -62.34 0.19
CA THR A 2 14.61 -61.86 1.06
C THR A 2 14.77 -60.34 1.17
N LEU A 3 13.73 -59.57 0.85
CA LEU A 3 13.70 -58.13 1.05
C LEU A 3 12.63 -57.82 2.09
N ASP A 4 13.08 -57.31 3.24
CA ASP A 4 12.24 -56.70 4.28
C ASP A 4 11.82 -55.28 3.88
N PRO A 5 10.59 -54.84 4.21
CA PRO A 5 10.22 -53.43 4.18
C PRO A 5 10.36 -52.83 5.58
N ALA A 6 11.35 -51.94 5.76
CA ALA A 6 11.45 -51.08 6.93
C ALA A 6 10.44 -49.94 6.82
N VAL A 7 9.47 -49.97 7.73
CA VAL A 7 8.54 -48.89 8.06
C VAL A 7 9.36 -47.70 8.58
N LEU A 8 9.33 -46.57 7.86
CA LEU A 8 9.80 -45.30 8.39
C LEU A 8 8.59 -44.49 8.88
N ASP A 9 8.64 -44.30 10.20
CA ASP A 9 7.72 -43.60 11.08
C ASP A 9 7.77 -42.08 10.80
N SER A 10 6.66 -41.53 10.35
CA SER A 10 6.48 -40.10 10.08
C SER A 10 6.11 -39.39 11.38
N GLY A 11 7.10 -39.06 12.20
CA GLY A 11 6.94 -38.20 13.37
C GLY A 11 6.51 -36.79 12.95
N SER A 12 5.21 -36.51 12.99
CA SER A 12 4.64 -35.18 12.84
C SER A 12 4.88 -34.37 14.12
N ALA A 13 6.03 -33.69 14.20
CA ALA A 13 6.23 -32.62 15.17
C ALA A 13 5.48 -31.37 14.68
N SER A 14 4.26 -31.17 15.18
CA SER A 14 3.59 -29.88 15.11
C SER A 14 4.35 -28.90 16.00
N GLU A 15 5.26 -28.14 15.42
CA GLU A 15 5.81 -26.96 16.08
C GLU A 15 4.68 -25.93 16.16
N ASP A 16 4.10 -25.84 17.37
CA ASP A 16 3.22 -24.78 17.78
C ASP A 16 3.94 -23.43 17.60
N LEU A 17 3.63 -22.77 16.48
CA LEU A 17 3.89 -21.35 16.28
C LEU A 17 3.07 -20.59 17.33
N ASN A 18 3.67 -20.39 18.51
CA ASN A 18 3.25 -19.37 19.44
C ASN A 18 3.45 -18.00 18.78
N ASP A 19 2.40 -17.51 18.14
CA ASP A 19 2.27 -16.13 17.66
C ASP A 19 2.28 -15.17 18.88
N PRO A 20 3.29 -14.30 19.05
CA PRO A 20 3.34 -13.39 20.19
C PRO A 20 2.52 -12.10 19.97
N PHE A 21 1.59 -12.06 19.02
CA PHE A 21 1.00 -10.80 18.53
C PHE A 21 -0.41 -10.44 19.03
N CYS A 22 -1.04 -11.22 19.91
CA CYS A 22 -2.44 -10.98 20.31
C CYS A 22 -2.69 -10.55 21.77
N ALA A 23 -1.68 -10.29 22.59
CA ALA A 23 -1.89 -10.06 24.04
C ALA A 23 -1.85 -8.58 24.52
N ILE A 24 -2.11 -7.58 23.67
CA ILE A 24 -2.11 -6.17 24.10
C ILE A 24 -3.41 -5.46 23.70
N LEU A 25 -4.57 -5.87 24.22
CA LEU A 25 -5.76 -5.02 24.30
C LEU A 25 -6.79 -5.63 25.26
N ASN A 26 -6.54 -5.64 26.57
CA ASN A 26 -7.59 -5.77 27.59
C ASN A 26 -7.03 -5.47 29.00
N ASN A 27 -6.80 -4.19 29.28
CA ASN A 27 -6.74 -3.68 30.66
C ASN A 27 -7.35 -2.28 30.63
N SER A 28 -8.67 -2.21 30.76
CA SER A 28 -9.38 -0.98 31.10
C SER A 28 -9.35 -0.80 32.63
N PRO A 29 -8.64 0.19 33.17
CA PRO A 29 -8.82 0.57 34.57
C PRO A 29 -10.11 1.38 34.71
N GLY A 30 -10.81 1.12 35.80
CA GLY A 30 -12.13 1.63 36.11
C GLY A 30 -12.25 3.15 36.10
N VAL A 31 -13.45 3.55 35.69
CA VAL A 31 -14.10 4.83 35.88
C VAL A 31 -14.01 5.29 37.34
N GLY A 32 -13.57 6.53 37.58
CA GLY A 32 -13.83 7.20 38.86
C GLY A 32 -12.77 8.17 39.35
N ALA A 33 -12.42 9.19 38.57
CA ALA A 33 -11.78 10.39 39.14
C ALA A 33 -12.11 11.62 38.28
N THR A 34 -12.98 12.47 38.81
CA THR A 34 -13.29 13.80 38.28
C THR A 34 -12.01 14.65 38.31
N PRO A 35 -11.48 15.12 37.17
CA PRO A 35 -10.29 15.96 37.17
C PRO A 35 -10.62 17.38 37.69
N PRO A 36 -9.73 17.98 38.48
CA PRO A 36 -9.90 19.35 38.97
C PRO A 36 -9.84 20.36 37.82
N LEU A 37 -10.66 21.41 37.98
CA LEU A 37 -10.88 22.51 37.07
C LEU A 37 -9.58 23.13 36.52
N ALA A 38 -9.48 23.09 35.19
CA ALA A 38 -8.85 24.05 34.28
C ALA A 38 -7.97 25.15 34.93
N GLY A 39 -6.75 24.77 35.28
CA GLY A 39 -5.63 25.71 35.28
C GLY A 39 -5.29 26.06 33.84
N GLN A 40 -5.26 27.36 33.53
CA GLN A 40 -4.82 27.91 32.26
C GLN A 40 -3.35 27.56 32.03
N TYR A 41 -3.09 26.40 31.42
CA TYR A 41 -1.79 26.10 30.84
C TYR A 41 -1.70 26.90 29.54
N SER A 42 -1.18 28.12 29.62
CA SER A 42 -0.59 28.77 28.44
C SER A 42 0.52 27.83 27.96
N PRO A 43 0.38 27.21 26.76
CA PRO A 43 1.43 26.35 26.28
C PRO A 43 2.63 27.25 26.03
N LEU A 44 3.71 26.98 26.75
CA LEU A 44 5.04 27.37 26.31
C LEU A 44 5.25 26.69 24.96
N LEU A 45 4.75 27.34 23.91
CA LEU A 45 4.91 26.96 22.51
C LEU A 45 6.39 27.18 22.19
N THR A 46 7.18 26.20 22.59
CA THR A 46 8.62 26.11 22.35
C THR A 46 8.86 26.14 20.84
N GLY A 47 9.96 26.75 20.41
CA GLY A 47 10.23 27.18 19.03
C GLY A 47 10.08 26.11 17.91
N TRP A 48 9.84 24.85 18.25
CA TRP A 48 9.47 23.79 17.33
C TRP A 48 8.12 24.07 16.64
N CYS A 49 7.15 24.67 17.33
CA CYS A 49 5.86 25.02 16.72
C CYS A 49 6.01 26.11 15.66
N LEU A 50 6.81 27.15 15.93
CA LEU A 50 7.12 28.21 14.97
C LEU A 50 7.84 27.65 13.74
N ALA A 51 8.86 26.80 13.95
CA ALA A 51 9.58 26.16 12.83
C ALA A 51 8.67 25.24 12.00
N ALA A 52 7.71 24.56 12.63
CA ALA A 52 6.75 23.71 11.93
C ALA A 52 5.75 24.54 11.10
N GLU A 53 5.31 25.69 11.62
CA GLU A 53 4.41 26.61 10.92
C GLU A 53 5.12 27.26 9.72
N GLU A 54 6.35 27.75 9.91
CA GLU A 54 7.18 28.30 8.83
C GLU A 54 7.44 27.25 7.73
N ALA A 55 7.73 26.00 8.11
CA ALA A 55 7.87 24.92 7.15
C ALA A 55 6.56 24.60 6.42
N ALA A 56 5.42 24.66 7.10
CA ALA A 56 4.11 24.46 6.47
C ALA A 56 3.76 25.58 5.48
N GLU A 57 4.06 26.84 5.81
CA GLU A 57 3.89 27.98 4.90
C GLU A 57 4.82 27.88 3.69
N ALA A 58 6.08 27.48 3.90
CA ALA A 58 7.02 27.22 2.82
C ALA A 58 6.49 26.12 1.89
N LEU A 59 5.98 25.01 2.44
CA LEU A 59 5.37 23.92 1.66
C LEU A 59 4.10 24.35 0.93
N ALA A 60 3.27 25.20 1.53
CA ALA A 60 2.06 25.73 0.90
C ALA A 60 2.34 26.53 -0.38
N SER A 61 3.55 27.08 -0.51
CA SER A 61 3.99 27.81 -1.71
C SER A 61 4.67 26.91 -2.76
N THR A 62 4.79 25.61 -2.51
CA THR A 62 5.41 24.65 -3.44
C THR A 62 4.37 23.81 -4.18
N SER A 63 4.83 22.98 -5.13
CA SER A 63 3.99 21.96 -5.78
C SER A 63 3.46 20.89 -4.82
N VAL A 64 3.94 20.87 -3.58
CA VAL A 64 3.52 19.94 -2.52
C VAL A 64 2.52 20.56 -1.56
N SER A 65 1.95 21.72 -1.91
CA SER A 65 0.94 22.44 -1.11
C SER A 65 -0.29 21.60 -0.77
N PHE A 66 -0.61 20.59 -1.57
CA PHE A 66 -1.69 19.63 -1.33
C PHE A 66 -1.50 18.81 -0.04
N LEU A 67 -0.30 18.79 0.56
CA LEU A 67 -0.08 18.17 1.87
C LEU A 67 -0.54 19.04 3.05
N VAL A 68 -0.54 20.36 2.86
CA VAL A 68 -0.92 21.35 3.89
C VAL A 68 -2.37 21.78 3.71
N LEU A 69 -2.80 21.93 2.45
CA LEU A 69 -4.14 22.38 2.10
C LEU A 69 -5.13 21.22 2.17
N LYS A 70 -6.33 21.48 2.70
CA LYS A 70 -7.46 20.51 2.76
C LYS A 70 -8.18 20.35 1.42
N THR A 71 -7.45 20.51 0.31
CA THR A 71 -7.99 20.31 -1.03
C THR A 71 -8.08 18.82 -1.35
N PRO A 72 -9.13 18.35 -2.05
CA PRO A 72 -9.20 16.97 -2.50
C PRO A 72 -7.96 16.58 -3.32
N LEU A 73 -7.43 15.40 -3.06
CA LEU A 73 -6.31 14.87 -3.84
C LEU A 73 -6.75 14.55 -5.26
N THR A 74 -6.01 15.04 -6.24
CA THR A 74 -6.18 14.72 -7.66
C THR A 74 -5.05 13.83 -8.15
N SER A 75 -5.26 13.16 -9.29
CA SER A 75 -4.23 12.32 -9.93
C SER A 75 -2.93 13.06 -10.27
N THR A 76 -2.97 14.39 -10.36
CA THR A 76 -1.81 15.26 -10.62
C THR A 76 -0.89 15.45 -9.41
N ASN A 77 -1.34 15.07 -8.20
CA ASN A 77 -0.57 15.25 -6.98
C ASN A 77 0.40 14.08 -6.81
N CYS A 78 1.64 14.25 -7.27
CA CYS A 78 2.70 13.27 -7.11
C CYS A 78 3.53 13.58 -5.86
N LEU A 79 3.73 12.58 -5.00
CA LEU A 79 4.72 12.68 -3.93
C LEU A 79 6.13 12.57 -4.53
N PRO A 80 7.13 13.28 -3.98
CA PRO A 80 8.53 13.08 -4.35
C PRO A 80 8.92 11.61 -4.13
N ALA A 81 9.57 10.99 -5.11
CA ALA A 81 10.04 9.62 -4.99
C ALA A 81 11.08 9.54 -3.88
N PHE A 82 10.80 8.74 -2.84
CA PHE A 82 11.78 8.47 -1.80
C PHE A 82 12.78 7.43 -2.31
N ILE A 83 14.05 7.82 -2.38
CA ILE A 83 15.14 6.91 -2.73
C ILE A 83 15.81 6.48 -1.42
N PRO A 84 15.52 5.28 -0.89
CA PRO A 84 16.17 4.82 0.33
C PRO A 84 17.67 4.76 0.12
N SER A 85 18.44 5.31 1.08
CA SER A 85 19.89 5.13 1.06
C SER A 85 20.21 3.65 1.17
N PRO A 86 21.16 3.13 0.36
CA PRO A 86 21.52 1.73 0.39
C PRO A 86 22.01 1.37 1.79
N LEU A 87 21.40 0.36 2.40
CA LEU A 87 21.87 -0.19 3.64
C LEU A 87 23.20 -0.88 3.38
N THR A 88 24.23 -0.52 4.13
CA THR A 88 25.49 -1.25 4.08
C THR A 88 25.19 -2.71 4.41
N PRO A 89 25.65 -3.68 3.60
CA PRO A 89 25.33 -5.08 3.82
C PRO A 89 25.60 -5.49 5.26
N THR A 90 24.64 -6.19 5.89
CA THR A 90 24.80 -6.90 7.16
C THR A 90 25.68 -8.14 6.96
N ARG A 91 26.84 -7.97 6.33
CA ARG A 91 27.86 -9.00 6.39
C ARG A 91 28.30 -9.05 7.84
N LYS A 92 28.09 -10.19 8.51
CA LYS A 92 28.67 -10.46 9.82
C LYS A 92 30.17 -10.20 9.71
N ARG A 93 30.63 -9.07 10.22
CA ARG A 93 32.05 -8.81 10.31
C ARG A 93 32.55 -9.78 11.37
N LYS A 94 33.16 -10.89 10.91
CA LYS A 94 33.79 -11.84 11.81
C LYS A 94 35.08 -11.16 12.29
N HIS A 95 35.04 -10.63 13.50
CA HIS A 95 36.23 -10.16 14.16
C HIS A 95 36.87 -11.37 14.83
N GLN A 96 38.05 -11.75 14.37
CA GLN A 96 38.84 -12.85 14.96
C GLN A 96 39.03 -12.66 16.47
N LEU A 97 39.00 -11.41 16.94
CA LEU A 97 39.05 -11.04 18.35
C LEU A 97 37.89 -11.62 19.19
N LEU A 98 36.70 -11.83 18.60
CA LEU A 98 35.56 -12.44 19.32
C LEU A 98 35.63 -13.97 19.38
N ASP A 99 36.52 -14.58 18.57
CA ASP A 99 36.72 -16.04 18.54
C ASP A 99 37.88 -16.47 19.47
N THR A 100 38.60 -15.52 20.07
CA THR A 100 39.78 -15.79 20.91
C THR A 100 39.43 -15.62 22.39
N ASP A 101 39.84 -16.56 23.24
CA ASP A 101 39.65 -16.47 24.68
C ASP A 101 40.49 -15.30 25.25
N PRO A 102 39.90 -14.38 26.03
CA PRO A 102 40.63 -13.22 26.53
C PRO A 102 41.70 -13.62 27.54
N GLU A 103 42.93 -13.15 27.34
CA GLU A 103 44.05 -13.45 28.24
C GLU A 103 44.08 -12.53 29.47
N ASN A 104 43.43 -11.36 29.37
CA ASN A 104 43.46 -10.32 30.41
C ASN A 104 42.05 -9.74 30.66
N GLU A 105 41.82 -9.24 31.88
CA GLU A 105 40.56 -8.58 32.26
C GLU A 105 40.25 -7.39 31.36
N THR A 106 41.27 -6.62 30.95
CA THR A 106 41.09 -5.49 30.03
C THR A 106 40.58 -5.96 28.66
N GLU A 107 41.07 -7.09 28.15
CA GLU A 107 40.62 -7.64 26.88
C GLU A 107 39.16 -8.08 26.96
N LEU A 108 38.79 -8.75 28.06
CA LEU A 108 37.41 -9.13 28.32
C LEU A 108 36.47 -7.92 28.28
N THR A 109 36.86 -6.78 28.90
CA THR A 109 36.04 -5.56 28.85
C THR A 109 35.89 -5.00 27.44
N TYR A 110 36.94 -5.09 26.60
CA TYR A 110 36.85 -4.65 25.21
C TYR A 110 35.99 -5.59 24.36
N GLN A 111 36.08 -6.90 24.57
CA GLN A 111 35.22 -7.87 23.89
C GLN A 111 33.75 -7.64 24.25
N ASP A 112 33.42 -7.42 25.53
CA ASP A 112 32.05 -7.10 25.97
C ASP A 112 31.55 -5.78 25.36
N ALA A 113 32.35 -4.72 25.42
CA ALA A 113 32.01 -3.44 24.79
C ALA A 113 31.76 -3.58 23.27
N LEU A 114 32.54 -4.43 22.59
CA LEU A 114 32.38 -4.72 21.18
C LEU A 114 31.07 -5.49 20.90
N TRP A 115 30.75 -6.51 21.70
CA TRP A 115 29.48 -7.23 21.63
C TRP A 115 28.27 -6.31 21.81
N GLN A 116 28.31 -5.45 22.82
CA GLN A 116 27.26 -4.46 23.08
C GLN A 116 27.12 -3.45 21.94
N SER A 117 28.24 -3.06 21.31
CA SER A 117 28.21 -2.22 20.12
C SER A 117 27.50 -2.92 18.96
N TYR A 118 27.80 -4.20 18.70
CA TYR A 118 27.12 -4.95 17.64
C TYR A 118 25.65 -5.16 17.89
N ALA A 119 25.26 -5.52 19.12
CA ALA A 119 23.85 -5.66 19.46
C ALA A 119 23.06 -4.36 19.19
N ARG A 120 23.65 -3.20 19.51
CA ARG A 120 23.04 -1.89 19.23
C ARG A 120 23.00 -1.57 17.73
N GLU A 121 24.05 -1.89 16.99
CA GLU A 121 24.10 -1.69 15.54
C GLU A 121 23.06 -2.57 14.82
N ASP A 122 22.96 -3.84 15.19
CA ASP A 122 22.00 -4.79 14.64
C ASP A 122 20.56 -4.35 14.94
N GLN A 123 20.28 -3.90 16.16
CA GLN A 123 18.98 -3.34 16.52
C GLN A 123 18.64 -2.09 15.68
N SER A 124 19.61 -1.17 15.53
CA SER A 124 19.43 0.05 14.75
C SER A 124 19.20 -0.24 13.27
N LYS A 125 19.95 -1.19 12.70
CA LYS A 125 19.77 -1.66 11.33
C LYS A 125 18.42 -2.34 11.15
N ALA A 126 18.01 -3.21 12.06
CA ALA A 126 16.70 -3.86 12.00
C ALA A 126 15.56 -2.82 11.99
N LYS A 127 15.64 -1.79 12.86
CA LYS A 127 14.69 -0.68 12.88
C LYS A 127 14.69 0.11 11.57
N LEU A 128 15.87 0.41 11.02
CA LEU A 128 16.00 1.14 9.76
C LEU A 128 15.45 0.34 8.57
N THR A 129 15.75 -0.95 8.49
CA THR A 129 15.17 -1.86 7.48
C THR A 129 13.65 -1.87 7.56
N ARG A 130 13.07 -1.96 8.76
CA ARG A 130 11.62 -1.89 8.98
C ARG A 130 11.02 -0.55 8.50
N MET A 131 11.71 0.55 8.75
CA MET A 131 11.26 1.87 8.30
C MET A 131 11.32 1.97 6.76
N GLN A 132 12.43 1.54 6.15
CA GLN A 132 12.57 1.53 4.69
C GLN A 132 11.53 0.64 4.02
N SER A 133 11.28 -0.56 4.54
CA SER A 133 10.25 -1.46 3.99
C SER A 133 8.85 -0.84 4.08
N THR A 134 8.54 -0.15 5.17
CA THR A 134 7.27 0.56 5.33
C THR A 134 7.11 1.67 4.29
N VAL A 135 8.15 2.47 4.05
CA VAL A 135 8.12 3.55 3.05
C VAL A 135 7.95 2.99 1.63
N VAL A 136 8.65 1.91 1.29
CA VAL A 136 8.48 1.25 -0.02
C VAL A 136 7.05 0.76 -0.21
N LEU A 137 6.47 0.09 0.78
CA LEU A 137 5.08 -0.37 0.74
C LEU A 137 4.07 0.77 0.60
N GLN A 138 4.29 1.87 1.34
CA GLN A 138 3.46 3.07 1.23
C GLN A 138 3.55 3.70 -0.17
N SER A 139 4.75 3.79 -0.75
CA SER A 139 4.94 4.30 -2.12
C SER A 139 4.14 3.47 -3.13
N MET A 140 4.26 2.14 -3.06
CA MET A 140 3.51 1.23 -3.94
C MET A 140 1.99 1.38 -3.77
N PHE A 141 1.52 1.59 -2.54
CA PHE A 141 0.11 1.82 -2.27
C PHE A 141 -0.37 3.15 -2.86
N CYS A 142 0.39 4.24 -2.66
CA CYS A 142 0.09 5.55 -3.22
C CYS A 142 0.06 5.54 -4.75
N GLU A 143 0.97 4.82 -5.42
CA GLU A 143 0.98 4.64 -6.88
C GLU A 143 -0.28 3.93 -7.39
N ARG A 144 -0.75 2.89 -6.67
CA ARG A 144 -2.00 2.21 -7.01
C ARG A 144 -3.20 3.13 -6.84
N LEU A 145 -3.24 3.87 -5.74
CA LEU A 145 -4.33 4.80 -5.44
C LEU A 145 -4.38 5.94 -6.47
N SER A 146 -3.23 6.52 -6.84
CA SER A 146 -3.15 7.58 -7.85
C SER A 146 -3.60 7.08 -9.22
N SER A 147 -3.24 5.85 -9.59
CA SER A 147 -3.69 5.20 -10.83
C SER A 147 -5.21 5.00 -10.86
N GLN A 148 -5.81 4.59 -9.74
CA GLN A 148 -7.27 4.44 -9.61
C GLN A 148 -7.99 5.80 -9.71
N LEU A 149 -7.44 6.84 -9.05
CA LEU A 149 -7.96 8.20 -9.14
C LEU A 149 -7.89 8.73 -10.57
N ALA A 150 -6.76 8.52 -11.26
CA ALA A 150 -6.61 8.91 -12.67
C ALA A 150 -7.67 8.26 -13.57
N ALA A 151 -7.89 6.94 -13.41
CA ALA A 151 -8.90 6.22 -14.17
C ALA A 151 -10.33 6.70 -13.84
N GLN A 152 -10.61 7.03 -12.58
CA GLN A 152 -11.90 7.57 -12.16
C GLN A 152 -12.13 8.97 -12.74
N GLU A 153 -11.13 9.85 -12.66
CA GLU A 153 -11.17 11.19 -13.24
C GLU A 153 -11.36 11.15 -14.75
N GLU A 154 -10.66 10.25 -15.46
CA GLU A 154 -10.83 10.04 -16.90
C GLU A 154 -12.23 9.50 -17.23
N LYS A 155 -12.74 8.55 -16.45
CA LYS A 155 -14.10 8.04 -16.60
C LYS A 155 -15.14 9.13 -16.39
N GLN A 156 -14.95 10.02 -15.41
CA GLN A 156 -15.84 11.16 -15.19
C GLN A 156 -15.77 12.16 -16.35
N LYS A 157 -14.56 12.51 -16.80
CA LYS A 157 -14.33 13.41 -17.95
C LYS A 157 -14.98 12.85 -19.23
N SER A 158 -14.83 11.55 -19.48
CA SER A 158 -15.43 10.89 -20.65
C SER A 158 -16.94 10.69 -20.51
N ALA A 159 -17.45 10.38 -19.32
CA ALA A 159 -18.89 10.29 -19.07
C ALA A 159 -19.59 11.64 -19.27
N HIS A 160 -18.95 12.75 -18.89
CA HIS A 160 -19.49 14.08 -19.14
C HIS A 160 -19.52 14.42 -20.63
N LYS A 161 -18.55 13.93 -21.41
CA LYS A 161 -18.53 14.07 -22.88
C LYS A 161 -19.53 13.16 -23.60
N LYS A 162 -19.73 11.92 -23.10
CA LYS A 162 -20.59 10.90 -23.71
C LYS A 162 -22.05 10.99 -23.30
N LYS A 163 -22.37 11.57 -22.15
CA LYS A 163 -23.73 12.06 -21.87
C LYS A 163 -23.98 13.33 -22.67
N GLY A 164 -23.92 13.22 -23.99
CA GLY A 164 -24.65 14.08 -24.88
C GLY A 164 -26.12 13.91 -24.55
N LYS A 165 -26.62 14.67 -23.57
CA LYS A 165 -28.05 14.98 -23.53
C LYS A 165 -28.38 15.48 -24.93
N LEU A 166 -29.41 14.91 -25.55
CA LEU A 166 -29.94 15.32 -26.87
C LEU A 166 -30.20 16.86 -26.95
N VAL A 167 -30.25 17.52 -25.79
CA VAL A 167 -30.33 18.97 -25.58
C VAL A 167 -29.30 19.39 -24.50
N GLY A 168 -28.04 19.60 -24.90
CA GLY A 168 -26.94 19.96 -23.99
C GLY A 168 -26.96 21.43 -23.52
N ASP A 169 -27.73 22.29 -24.19
CA ASP A 169 -27.66 23.75 -24.00
C ASP A 169 -28.46 24.23 -22.77
N GLY A 170 -29.24 23.35 -22.14
CA GLY A 170 -30.12 23.71 -21.02
C GLY A 170 -31.30 24.61 -21.38
N LEU A 171 -31.40 25.09 -22.63
CA LEU A 171 -32.56 25.84 -23.11
C LEU A 171 -33.73 24.90 -23.46
N PRO A 172 -34.96 25.24 -23.07
CA PRO A 172 -36.16 24.54 -23.53
C PRO A 172 -36.32 24.79 -25.04
N ARG A 173 -35.92 23.81 -25.86
CA ARG A 173 -36.25 23.76 -27.28
C ARG A 173 -37.61 23.11 -27.46
N LEU A 174 -38.44 23.69 -28.35
CA LEU A 174 -39.70 23.09 -28.75
C LEU A 174 -39.41 21.73 -29.42
N LEU A 175 -39.90 20.64 -28.82
CA LEU A 175 -39.63 19.25 -29.21
C LEU A 175 -40.37 18.79 -30.48
N THR A 176 -41.02 19.72 -31.19
CA THR A 176 -41.98 19.42 -32.27
C THR A 176 -41.37 19.51 -33.67
N GLY A 177 -40.08 19.85 -33.81
CA GLY A 177 -39.43 19.95 -35.11
C GLY A 177 -38.91 18.60 -35.63
N ASP A 178 -39.00 18.38 -36.94
CA ASP A 178 -38.47 17.18 -37.63
C ASP A 178 -36.98 16.92 -37.33
N GLU A 179 -36.22 17.99 -37.07
CA GLU A 179 -34.82 17.91 -36.65
C GLU A 179 -34.62 17.14 -35.33
N PHE A 180 -35.55 17.28 -34.37
CA PHE A 180 -35.48 16.55 -33.11
C PHE A 180 -35.77 15.07 -33.34
N HIS A 181 -36.79 14.76 -34.15
CA HIS A 181 -37.13 13.38 -34.50
C HIS A 181 -35.95 12.66 -35.17
N ASN A 182 -35.31 13.31 -36.14
CA ASN A 182 -34.13 12.75 -36.81
C ASN A 182 -32.98 12.47 -35.83
N ARG A 183 -32.73 13.37 -34.87
CA ARG A 183 -31.70 13.16 -33.82
C ARG A 183 -32.03 12.02 -32.87
N VAL A 184 -33.31 11.83 -32.50
CA VAL A 184 -33.74 10.70 -31.66
C VAL A 184 -33.52 9.38 -32.41
N VAL A 185 -33.92 9.32 -33.68
CA VAL A 185 -33.75 8.12 -34.52
C VAL A 185 -32.27 7.79 -34.71
N GLU A 186 -31.42 8.79 -34.96
CA GLU A 186 -29.98 8.59 -35.08
C GLU A 186 -29.34 8.12 -33.77
N HIS A 187 -29.73 8.73 -32.63
CA HIS A 187 -29.26 8.29 -31.32
C HIS A 187 -29.69 6.85 -31.02
N GLU A 188 -30.93 6.48 -31.33
CA GLU A 188 -31.45 5.13 -31.10
C GLU A 188 -30.69 4.09 -31.92
N LYS A 189 -30.40 4.38 -33.20
CA LYS A 189 -29.54 3.55 -34.05
C LYS A 189 -28.14 3.38 -33.46
N VAL A 190 -27.51 4.47 -33.03
CA VAL A 190 -26.17 4.42 -32.41
C VAL A 190 -26.19 3.58 -31.14
N THR A 191 -27.21 3.72 -30.27
CA THR A 191 -27.31 2.90 -29.05
C THR A 191 -27.46 1.41 -29.36
N VAL A 192 -28.25 1.05 -30.37
CA VAL A 192 -28.40 -0.35 -30.78
C VAL A 192 -27.07 -0.91 -31.30
N GLU A 193 -26.35 -0.16 -32.13
CA GLU A 193 -25.03 -0.59 -32.62
C GLU A 193 -24.01 -0.75 -31.49
N GLU A 194 -23.96 0.20 -30.54
CA GLU A 194 -23.07 0.10 -29.37
C GLU A 194 -23.38 -1.11 -28.49
N ASP A 195 -24.66 -1.45 -28.30
CA ASP A 195 -25.09 -2.61 -27.53
C ASP A 195 -24.73 -3.93 -28.24
N MET A 196 -24.87 -4.00 -29.57
CA MET A 196 -24.40 -5.16 -30.34
C MET A 196 -22.89 -5.38 -30.21
N VAL A 197 -22.09 -4.32 -30.34
CA VAL A 197 -20.62 -4.39 -30.16
C VAL A 197 -20.26 -4.82 -28.73
N ARG A 198 -21.01 -4.36 -27.73
CA ARG A 198 -20.78 -4.75 -26.32
C ARG A 198 -21.06 -6.23 -26.09
N GLU A 199 -22.14 -6.75 -26.67
CA GLU A 199 -22.48 -8.18 -26.59
C GLU A 199 -21.45 -9.05 -27.32
N GLU A 200 -20.97 -8.64 -28.50
CA GLU A 200 -19.92 -9.38 -29.20
C GLU A 200 -18.61 -9.42 -28.42
N ARG A 201 -18.20 -8.30 -27.81
CA ARG A 201 -17.05 -8.27 -26.90
C ARG A 201 -17.25 -9.15 -25.66
N ARG A 202 -18.48 -9.33 -25.20
CA ARG A 202 -18.80 -10.20 -24.07
C ARG A 202 -18.62 -11.66 -24.47
N LYS A 203 -19.20 -12.07 -25.60
CA LYS A 203 -19.02 -13.42 -26.17
C LYS A 203 -17.54 -13.77 -26.37
N GLN A 204 -16.74 -12.86 -26.94
CA GLN A 204 -15.30 -13.08 -27.11
C GLN A 204 -14.56 -13.28 -25.78
N ARG A 205 -14.96 -12.57 -24.71
CA ARG A 205 -14.38 -12.79 -23.38
C ARG A 205 -14.77 -14.15 -22.82
N ASP A 206 -16.03 -14.51 -22.97
CA ASP A 206 -16.57 -15.78 -22.47
C ASP A 206 -15.91 -16.98 -23.17
N GLU A 207 -15.81 -16.94 -24.50
CA GLU A 207 -15.08 -17.93 -25.31
C GLU A 207 -13.61 -18.05 -24.88
N ARG A 208 -12.94 -16.91 -24.68
CA ARG A 208 -11.54 -16.90 -24.23
C ARG A 208 -11.40 -17.51 -22.83
N THR A 209 -12.34 -17.23 -21.93
CA THR A 209 -12.33 -17.84 -20.59
C THR A 209 -12.60 -19.33 -20.63
N GLU A 210 -13.47 -19.79 -21.51
CA GLU A 210 -13.78 -21.21 -21.69
C GLU A 210 -12.58 -21.99 -22.25
N VAL A 211 -11.85 -21.42 -23.21
CA VAL A 211 -10.62 -22.04 -23.75
C VAL A 211 -9.49 -22.06 -22.71
N LEU A 212 -9.33 -20.99 -21.93
CA LEU A 212 -8.23 -20.88 -20.96
C LEU A 212 -8.48 -21.61 -19.64
N GLY A 213 -9.74 -21.88 -19.28
CA GLY A 213 -10.11 -22.56 -18.04
C GLY A 213 -9.44 -23.93 -17.88
N PRO A 214 -9.64 -24.86 -18.82
CA PRO A 214 -9.06 -26.21 -18.75
C PRO A 214 -7.53 -26.21 -18.69
N TRP A 215 -6.89 -25.27 -19.39
CA TRP A 215 -5.43 -25.14 -19.36
C TRP A 215 -4.94 -24.71 -17.97
N LYS A 216 -5.62 -23.75 -17.33
CA LYS A 216 -5.28 -23.33 -15.97
C LYS A 216 -5.47 -24.44 -14.94
N GLU A 217 -6.54 -25.22 -15.06
CA GLU A 217 -6.80 -26.38 -14.19
C GLU A 217 -5.72 -27.46 -14.36
N ALA A 218 -5.37 -27.79 -15.60
CA ALA A 218 -4.32 -28.77 -15.89
C ALA A 218 -2.94 -28.31 -15.38
N GLU A 219 -2.63 -27.02 -15.51
CA GLU A 219 -1.37 -26.45 -15.01
C GLU A 219 -1.30 -26.44 -13.48
N ALA A 220 -2.41 -26.12 -12.81
CA ALA A 220 -2.52 -26.20 -11.35
C ALA A 220 -2.29 -27.63 -10.84
N ALA A 221 -2.90 -28.64 -11.48
CA ALA A 221 -2.70 -30.05 -11.15
C ALA A 221 -1.29 -30.57 -11.47
N ARG A 222 -0.57 -29.94 -12.40
CA ARG A 222 0.86 -30.23 -12.64
C ARG A 222 1.72 -29.66 -11.52
N LEU A 223 1.41 -28.44 -11.06
CA LEU A 223 2.13 -27.77 -9.99
C LEU A 223 1.99 -28.53 -8.65
N GLU A 224 0.82 -29.06 -8.34
CA GLU A 224 0.57 -29.80 -7.09
C GLU A 224 1.26 -31.18 -7.03
N ARG A 225 1.59 -31.75 -8.19
CA ARG A 225 2.32 -33.04 -8.27
C ARG A 225 3.83 -32.92 -8.14
N ASN A 226 4.39 -31.72 -8.33
CA ASN A 226 5.83 -31.45 -8.27
C ASN A 226 6.21 -30.84 -6.93
#